data_AF-A0A962F2C9-F1
#
_entry.id   AF-A0A962F2C9-F1
#
_cell.length_a   1.000
_cell.length_b   1.000
_cell.length_c   1.000
_cell.angle_alpha   90.00
_cell.angle_beta   90.00
_cell.angle_gamma   90.00
#
_symmetry.space_group_name_H-M   'P 1'
#
loop_
_entity.id
_entity.type
_entity.pdbx_description
1 polymer ?
#
loop_
_entity_poly.entity_id
_entity_poly.type
_entity_poly.pdbx_seq_one_letter_code
_entity_poly.pdbx_strand_id
1 'polypeptide(L)'
;MSAMPPIYLRYAALHVAVAMMLALPASPAHAADDARNPQTTTPSQTTDTSGKPKPSGSPLLLTPGKHAALTCDTEAFGMDFKPFKKTIGTIELKLVPQMTPPKSPADVQGTWYVTASAPGHVASIATLLSETCAKGCPSTRAPDGLTLLWAPTPKTLDKIGDTETLTIAALKQQPLSVSISTFRGRDIVALEKGACKSAEDEPLPDQSPRK
;
A
#
# COMPACT_ATOMS: atom_id res chain seq x y z
N MET A 1 -7.90 -29.33 49.91
CA MET A 1 -7.89 -27.96 49.36
C MET A 1 -6.62 -27.81 48.56
N SER A 2 -6.68 -28.14 47.26
CA SER A 2 -5.51 -28.13 46.37
C SER A 2 -5.49 -26.83 45.57
N ALA A 3 -4.40 -26.10 45.68
CA ALA A 3 -4.06 -24.98 44.82
C ALA A 3 -3.43 -25.49 43.52
N MET A 4 -3.90 -25.01 42.37
CA MET A 4 -3.21 -25.13 41.08
C MET A 4 -2.94 -23.72 40.52
N PRO A 5 -1.73 -23.44 39.98
CA PRO A 5 -1.33 -22.14 39.49
C PRO A 5 -1.75 -21.88 38.02
N PRO A 6 -1.75 -20.61 37.57
CA PRO A 6 -2.12 -20.25 36.20
C PRO A 6 -1.01 -20.56 35.19
N ILE A 7 -1.41 -21.16 34.07
CA ILE A 7 -0.55 -21.44 32.91
C ILE A 7 -0.38 -20.15 32.09
N TYR A 8 0.82 -19.58 32.13
CA TYR A 8 1.28 -18.55 31.19
C TYR A 8 1.63 -19.21 29.85
N LEU A 9 0.80 -19.01 28.81
CA LEU A 9 1.22 -19.32 27.44
C LEU A 9 2.18 -18.24 26.94
N ARG A 10 3.45 -18.62 26.82
CA ARG A 10 4.47 -17.89 26.05
C ARG A 10 4.28 -18.20 24.56
N TYR A 11 3.90 -17.22 23.76
CA TYR A 11 4.05 -17.32 22.30
C TYR A 11 5.41 -16.75 21.91
N ALA A 12 6.31 -17.65 21.51
CA ALA A 12 7.60 -17.32 20.90
C ALA A 12 7.38 -16.89 19.44
N ALA A 13 7.98 -15.76 19.09
CA ALA A 13 8.03 -15.22 17.73
C ALA A 13 8.92 -16.11 16.85
N LEU A 14 8.36 -16.65 15.78
CA LEU A 14 9.10 -17.33 14.73
C LEU A 14 9.56 -16.29 13.70
N HIS A 15 10.84 -15.92 13.73
CA HIS A 15 11.50 -15.16 12.68
C HIS A 15 11.94 -16.14 11.59
N VAL A 16 11.30 -16.10 10.42
CA VAL A 16 11.80 -16.79 9.22
C VAL A 16 12.48 -15.74 8.34
N ALA A 17 13.81 -15.71 8.40
CA ALA A 17 14.64 -15.02 7.43
C ALA A 17 14.75 -15.91 6.18
N VAL A 18 14.23 -15.42 5.04
CA VAL A 18 14.48 -16.03 3.73
C VAL A 18 15.62 -15.25 3.08
N ALA A 19 16.83 -15.76 3.22
CA ALA A 19 17.98 -15.35 2.42
C ALA A 19 18.15 -16.38 1.30
N MET A 20 17.60 -16.10 0.12
CA MET A 20 17.82 -16.92 -1.07
C MET A 20 18.98 -16.28 -1.86
N MET A 21 20.19 -16.80 -1.64
CA MET A 21 21.35 -16.54 -2.49
C MET A 21 21.16 -17.28 -3.82
N LEU A 22 21.00 -16.52 -4.91
CA LEU A 22 21.19 -17.05 -6.26
C LEU A 22 22.67 -16.89 -6.63
N ALA A 23 23.38 -18.01 -6.65
CA ALA A 23 24.70 -18.13 -7.26
C ALA A 23 24.54 -18.22 -8.79
N LEU A 24 25.10 -17.27 -9.52
CA LEU A 24 25.32 -17.39 -10.96
C LEU A 24 26.65 -18.12 -11.22
N PRO A 25 26.71 -19.14 -12.08
CA PRO A 25 27.97 -19.63 -12.60
C PRO A 25 28.51 -18.70 -13.68
N ALA A 26 29.78 -18.32 -13.51
CA ALA A 26 30.58 -17.65 -14.53
C ALA A 26 30.81 -18.60 -15.73
N SER A 27 30.67 -18.06 -16.94
CA SER A 27 31.12 -18.71 -18.19
C SER A 27 32.31 -17.95 -18.80
N PRO A 28 33.19 -18.65 -19.53
CA PRO A 28 34.55 -18.20 -19.78
C PRO A 28 34.69 -17.31 -21.02
N ALA A 29 35.84 -16.62 -21.02
CA ALA A 29 36.32 -15.71 -22.03
C ALA A 29 36.49 -16.35 -23.42
N HIS A 30 36.14 -15.59 -24.46
CA HIS A 30 36.77 -15.66 -25.78
C HIS A 30 37.35 -14.29 -26.14
N ALA A 31 38.61 -14.34 -26.52
CA ALA A 31 39.45 -13.24 -26.93
C ALA A 31 39.48 -13.10 -28.46
N ALA A 32 40.10 -12.00 -28.89
CA ALA A 32 40.48 -11.60 -30.27
C ALA A 32 39.35 -10.96 -31.09
N ASP A 33 39.55 -9.87 -31.84
CA ASP A 33 40.78 -9.16 -32.21
C ASP A 33 40.45 -7.75 -32.71
N ASP A 34 41.49 -6.94 -32.79
CA ASP A 34 41.60 -5.52 -33.15
C ASP A 34 40.95 -5.05 -34.47
N ALA A 35 40.34 -3.87 -34.44
CA ALA A 35 40.34 -2.92 -35.57
C ALA A 35 40.03 -1.46 -35.14
N ARG A 36 41.10 -0.78 -34.74
CA ARG A 36 41.41 0.66 -34.79
C ARG A 36 40.64 1.50 -35.85
N ASN A 37 39.97 2.59 -35.43
CA ASN A 37 40.25 3.97 -35.92
C ASN A 37 39.53 5.06 -35.07
N PRO A 38 40.14 6.23 -34.79
CA PRO A 38 39.59 7.26 -33.92
C PRO A 38 38.94 8.40 -34.71
N GLN A 39 37.85 8.97 -34.18
CA GLN A 39 37.53 10.37 -34.46
C GLN A 39 36.73 11.01 -33.32
N THR A 40 37.43 11.93 -32.68
CA THR A 40 37.00 13.04 -31.82
C THR A 40 35.83 13.81 -32.42
N THR A 41 34.75 14.00 -31.66
CA THR A 41 34.06 15.30 -31.50
C THR A 41 33.07 15.23 -30.34
N THR A 42 33.40 15.93 -29.26
CA THR A 42 32.49 16.38 -28.21
C THR A 42 31.44 17.35 -28.79
N PRO A 43 30.17 17.24 -28.39
CA PRO A 43 29.50 18.43 -27.88
C PRO A 43 28.73 18.18 -26.57
N SER A 44 29.04 19.03 -25.60
CA SER A 44 28.14 19.62 -24.60
C SER A 44 27.13 18.72 -23.90
N GLN A 45 27.51 18.30 -22.69
CA GLN A 45 26.58 18.04 -21.59
C GLN A 45 25.77 19.32 -21.30
N THR A 46 24.54 19.37 -21.79
CA THR A 46 23.50 20.16 -21.12
C THR A 46 22.99 19.29 -19.98
N THR A 47 23.44 19.62 -18.77
CA THR A 47 22.86 19.12 -17.52
C THR A 47 21.44 19.65 -17.41
N ASP A 48 20.47 18.92 -17.97
CA ASP A 48 19.08 19.07 -17.57
C ASP A 48 18.98 18.58 -16.13
N THR A 49 18.89 19.56 -15.25
CA THR A 49 18.45 19.42 -13.87
C THR A 49 17.05 18.87 -13.91
N SER A 50 16.93 17.53 -13.95
CA SER A 50 15.72 16.80 -13.63
C SER A 50 15.42 17.09 -12.17
N GLY A 51 14.70 18.19 -11.94
CA GLY A 51 14.15 18.56 -10.65
C GLY A 51 13.16 17.48 -10.23
N LYS A 52 13.68 16.42 -9.62
CA LYS A 52 12.87 15.43 -8.92
C LYS A 52 12.05 16.22 -7.89
N PRO A 53 10.71 16.26 -7.99
CA PRO A 53 9.90 16.98 -7.02
C PRO A 53 10.24 16.43 -5.64
N LYS A 54 10.81 17.29 -4.78
CA LYS A 54 11.04 16.94 -3.38
C LYS A 54 9.66 16.63 -2.80
N PRO A 55 9.39 15.41 -2.31
CA PRO A 55 8.10 15.09 -1.72
C PRO A 55 7.94 15.93 -0.45
N SER A 56 7.30 17.09 -0.60
CA SER A 56 6.97 18.02 0.46
C SER A 56 5.60 17.64 1.00
N GLY A 57 5.51 16.45 1.59
CA GLY A 57 4.34 16.02 2.36
C GLY A 57 4.72 16.03 3.83
N SER A 58 3.98 16.77 4.64
CA SER A 58 4.05 16.64 6.10
C SER A 58 3.79 15.17 6.49
N PRO A 59 4.56 14.58 7.42
CA PRO A 59 4.31 13.22 7.88
C PRO A 59 2.87 13.05 8.35
N LEU A 60 2.21 11.96 7.95
CA LEU A 60 0.88 11.63 8.45
C LEU A 60 0.97 11.11 9.88
N LEU A 61 0.53 11.90 10.86
CA LEU A 61 0.39 11.45 12.24
C LEU A 61 -1.02 10.93 12.52
N LEU A 62 -1.18 9.61 12.46
CA LEU A 62 -2.43 8.95 12.84
C LEU A 62 -2.60 8.95 14.37
N THR A 63 -3.46 9.84 14.86
CA THR A 63 -3.78 9.97 16.29
C THR A 63 -4.98 9.09 16.63
N PRO A 64 -4.94 8.29 17.71
CA PRO A 64 -6.09 7.49 18.16
C PRO A 64 -7.36 8.33 18.30
N GLY A 65 -8.48 7.84 17.77
CA GLY A 65 -9.78 8.51 17.82
C GLY A 65 -9.92 9.77 16.96
N LYS A 66 -8.88 10.21 16.24
CA LYS A 66 -8.97 11.27 15.23
C LYS A 66 -8.96 10.68 13.84
N HIS A 67 -9.94 11.04 13.04
CA HIS A 67 -9.97 10.64 11.65
C HIS A 67 -8.83 11.30 10.87
N ALA A 68 -8.44 10.67 9.77
CA ALA A 68 -7.52 11.26 8.82
C ALA A 68 -8.08 11.07 7.41
N ALA A 69 -8.24 12.18 6.69
CA ALA A 69 -8.58 12.17 5.28
C ALA A 69 -7.29 12.23 4.44
N LEU A 70 -7.21 11.44 3.38
CA LEU A 70 -6.08 11.37 2.47
C LEU A 70 -6.57 11.52 1.05
N THR A 71 -5.85 12.33 0.28
CA THR A 71 -5.99 12.39 -1.17
C THR A 71 -4.73 11.80 -1.78
N CYS A 72 -4.88 10.81 -2.64
CA CYS A 72 -3.76 10.13 -3.28
C CYS A 72 -3.87 10.23 -4.80
N ASP A 73 -2.81 10.74 -5.43
CA ASP A 73 -2.68 10.72 -6.89
C ASP A 73 -1.99 9.41 -7.27
N THR A 74 -2.73 8.52 -7.92
CA THR A 74 -2.32 7.13 -8.14
C THR A 74 -2.32 6.74 -9.61
N GLU A 75 -1.48 5.75 -9.90
CA GLU A 75 -1.43 5.02 -11.16
C GLU A 75 -1.88 3.59 -10.87
N ALA A 76 -2.92 3.13 -11.58
CA ALA A 76 -3.52 1.81 -11.42
C ALA A 76 -3.37 0.96 -12.68
N PHE A 77 -3.08 -0.31 -12.48
CA PHE A 77 -2.87 -1.33 -13.50
C PHE A 77 -3.80 -2.49 -13.23
N GLY A 78 -4.84 -2.64 -14.04
CA GLY A 78 -5.78 -3.75 -13.96
C GLY A 78 -5.41 -4.85 -14.94
N MET A 79 -4.85 -5.95 -14.44
CA MET A 79 -4.39 -7.09 -15.25
C MET A 79 -5.54 -7.98 -15.72
N ASP A 80 -6.63 -8.04 -14.95
CA ASP A 80 -7.83 -8.78 -15.31
C ASP A 80 -8.75 -8.07 -16.30
N PHE A 81 -8.49 -6.78 -16.59
CA PHE A 81 -9.27 -6.06 -17.58
C PHE A 81 -8.94 -6.56 -18.98
N LYS A 82 -9.96 -6.67 -19.84
CA LYS A 82 -9.82 -7.00 -21.25
C LYS A 82 -10.39 -5.84 -22.10
N PRO A 83 -9.56 -5.11 -22.86
CA PRO A 83 -8.09 -5.16 -22.85
C PRO A 83 -7.50 -4.71 -21.52
N PHE A 84 -6.22 -5.01 -21.29
CA PHE A 84 -5.46 -4.51 -20.13
C PHE A 84 -5.66 -3.01 -19.96
N LYS A 85 -5.88 -2.55 -18.73
CA LYS A 85 -6.11 -1.14 -18.44
C LYS A 85 -5.05 -0.57 -17.51
N LYS A 86 -4.51 0.58 -17.93
CA LYS A 86 -3.72 1.48 -17.11
C LYS A 86 -4.48 2.79 -16.98
N THR A 87 -4.75 3.23 -15.75
CA THR A 87 -5.40 4.50 -15.48
C THR A 87 -4.60 5.32 -14.48
N ILE A 88 -4.75 6.64 -14.56
CA ILE A 88 -4.16 7.59 -13.63
C ILE A 88 -5.30 8.47 -13.13
N GLY A 89 -5.34 8.70 -11.83
CA GLY A 89 -6.34 9.56 -11.23
C GLY A 89 -6.17 9.67 -9.74
N THR A 90 -7.05 10.43 -9.12
CA THR A 90 -7.05 10.66 -7.69
C THR A 90 -8.01 9.69 -7.01
N ILE A 91 -7.60 9.15 -5.85
CA ILE A 91 -8.46 8.46 -4.90
C ILE A 91 -8.47 9.20 -3.57
N GLU A 92 -9.59 9.13 -2.87
CA GLU A 92 -9.71 9.66 -1.51
C GLU A 92 -9.96 8.54 -0.53
N LEU A 93 -9.20 8.56 0.57
CA LEU A 93 -9.28 7.59 1.65
C LEU A 93 -9.60 8.30 2.95
N LYS A 94 -10.47 7.70 3.76
CA LYS A 94 -10.70 8.10 5.15
C LYS A 94 -10.22 7.00 6.07
N LEU A 95 -9.40 7.35 7.05
CA LEU A 95 -8.91 6.47 8.11
C LEU A 95 -9.57 6.84 9.42
N VAL A 96 -10.06 5.83 10.14
CA VAL A 96 -10.66 5.93 11.47
C VAL A 96 -9.87 5.02 12.41
N PRO A 97 -8.80 5.52 13.03
CA PRO A 97 -8.06 4.79 14.05
C PRO A 97 -8.95 4.47 15.24
N GLN A 98 -8.80 3.28 15.83
CA GLN A 98 -9.47 2.93 17.07
C GLN A 98 -9.04 3.86 18.21
N MET A 99 -9.96 4.08 19.16
CA MET A 99 -9.69 4.89 20.35
C MET A 99 -8.73 4.19 21.32
N THR A 100 -8.85 2.87 21.42
CA THR A 100 -8.02 2.06 22.30
C THR A 100 -6.77 1.60 21.57
N PRO A 101 -5.57 1.75 22.17
CA PRO A 101 -4.36 1.18 21.61
C PRO A 101 -4.50 -0.34 21.43
N PRO A 102 -4.02 -0.89 20.30
CA PRO A 102 -4.03 -2.33 20.07
C PRO A 102 -3.09 -3.04 21.05
N LYS A 103 -3.38 -4.30 21.37
CA LYS A 103 -2.53 -5.13 22.23
C LYS A 103 -1.40 -5.79 21.44
N SER A 104 -1.58 -5.95 20.14
CA SER A 104 -0.63 -6.53 19.19
C SER A 104 -0.60 -5.73 17.88
N PRO A 105 0.55 -5.62 17.19
CA PRO A 105 0.63 -5.00 15.86
C PRO A 105 -0.31 -5.64 14.82
N ALA A 106 -0.57 -6.94 14.95
CA ALA A 106 -1.47 -7.67 14.05
C ALA A 106 -2.97 -7.46 14.34
N ASP A 107 -3.31 -6.81 15.47
CA ASP A 107 -4.70 -6.51 15.80
C ASP A 107 -5.26 -5.48 14.81
N VAL A 108 -6.57 -5.54 14.55
CA VAL A 108 -7.28 -4.48 13.84
C VAL A 108 -7.18 -3.21 14.68
N GLN A 109 -6.60 -2.16 14.12
CA GLN A 109 -6.32 -0.88 14.79
C GLN A 109 -7.20 0.25 14.29
N GLY A 110 -8.11 -0.03 13.36
CA GLY A 110 -8.96 0.99 12.76
C GLY A 110 -9.80 0.45 11.63
N THR A 111 -10.56 1.38 11.06
CA THR A 111 -11.37 1.18 9.87
C THR A 111 -10.97 2.20 8.83
N TRP A 112 -10.94 1.80 7.56
CA TRP A 112 -10.70 2.69 6.44
C TRP A 112 -11.84 2.62 5.43
N TYR A 113 -11.99 3.70 4.68
CA TYR A 113 -13.01 3.88 3.67
C TYR A 113 -12.38 4.46 2.43
N VAL A 114 -12.88 4.05 1.27
CA VAL A 114 -12.74 4.82 0.04
C VAL A 114 -13.90 5.81 0.00
N THR A 115 -13.59 7.11 -0.08
CA THR A 115 -14.63 8.16 -0.10
C THR A 115 -14.89 8.68 -1.50
N ALA A 116 -13.89 8.66 -2.39
CA ALA A 116 -14.04 9.09 -3.78
C ALA A 116 -12.99 8.48 -4.72
N SER A 117 -13.29 8.53 -6.01
CA SER A 117 -12.35 8.25 -7.10
C SER A 117 -12.64 9.17 -8.28
N ALA A 118 -11.60 9.56 -9.01
CA ALA A 118 -11.77 10.27 -10.27
C ALA A 118 -12.54 9.37 -11.28
N PRO A 119 -13.56 9.88 -12.00
CA PRO A 119 -14.42 9.07 -12.87
C PRO A 119 -13.68 8.26 -13.97
N GLY A 120 -12.52 8.75 -14.43
CA GLY A 120 -11.69 8.06 -15.42
C GLY A 120 -10.74 7.00 -14.84
N HIS A 121 -10.66 6.89 -13.51
CA HIS A 121 -9.72 6.02 -12.82
C HIS A 121 -10.30 4.63 -12.57
N VAL A 122 -10.78 4.01 -13.64
CA VAL A 122 -11.64 2.81 -13.58
C VAL A 122 -10.92 1.53 -13.13
N ALA A 123 -9.58 1.50 -13.19
CA ALA A 123 -8.79 0.38 -12.67
C ALA A 123 -8.41 0.58 -11.18
N SER A 124 -8.87 1.67 -10.55
CA SER A 124 -8.56 1.96 -9.15
C SER A 124 -9.27 1.03 -8.19
N ILE A 125 -8.64 0.83 -7.03
CA ILE A 125 -9.21 0.11 -5.91
C ILE A 125 -10.53 0.72 -5.42
N ALA A 126 -10.70 2.02 -5.62
CA ALA A 126 -11.89 2.73 -5.25
C ALA A 126 -13.10 2.24 -6.04
N THR A 127 -12.90 1.96 -7.33
CA THR A 127 -13.92 1.35 -8.19
C THR A 127 -14.15 -0.11 -7.80
N LEU A 128 -13.07 -0.87 -7.59
CA LEU A 128 -13.12 -2.31 -7.32
C LEU A 128 -13.71 -2.67 -5.95
N LEU A 129 -13.59 -1.80 -4.95
CA LEU A 129 -13.91 -2.09 -3.55
C LEU A 129 -15.05 -1.25 -2.97
N SER A 130 -15.67 -0.39 -3.77
CA SER A 130 -16.75 0.51 -3.31
C SER A 130 -17.84 -0.24 -2.54
N GLU A 131 -18.31 -1.38 -3.06
CA GLU A 131 -19.30 -2.22 -2.39
C GLU A 131 -18.72 -3.00 -1.20
N THR A 132 -17.58 -3.66 -1.41
CA THR A 132 -16.91 -4.50 -0.39
C THR A 132 -16.58 -3.72 0.88
N CYS A 133 -16.17 -2.46 0.72
CA CYS A 133 -15.78 -1.57 1.81
C CYS A 133 -16.83 -0.50 2.12
N ALA A 134 -18.09 -0.65 1.68
CA ALA A 134 -19.15 0.33 1.93
C ALA A 134 -19.39 0.57 3.44
N LYS A 135 -19.20 -0.46 4.27
CA LYS A 135 -19.29 -0.38 5.74
C LYS A 135 -17.94 -0.10 6.41
N GLY A 136 -16.93 0.23 5.62
CA GLY A 136 -15.56 0.32 6.06
C GLY A 136 -14.88 -1.03 6.09
N CYS A 137 -13.58 -0.98 5.90
CA CYS A 137 -12.70 -2.13 5.82
C CYS A 137 -11.62 -2.03 6.91
N PRO A 138 -11.07 -3.13 7.41
CA PRO A 138 -10.16 -3.10 8.56
C PRO A 138 -8.78 -2.60 8.18
N SER A 139 -8.11 -1.94 9.13
CA SER A 139 -6.70 -1.57 9.03
C SER A 139 -5.88 -2.14 10.19
N THR A 140 -4.63 -2.52 9.93
CA THR A 140 -3.63 -2.91 10.95
C THR A 140 -2.39 -2.02 10.83
N ARG A 141 -1.51 -2.00 11.84
CA ARG A 141 -0.23 -1.29 11.77
C ARG A 141 0.89 -2.27 12.03
N ALA A 142 1.77 -2.41 11.05
CA ALA A 142 2.97 -3.22 11.18
C ALA A 142 3.98 -2.54 12.14
N PRO A 143 4.89 -3.34 12.75
CA PRO A 143 5.88 -2.81 13.70
C PRO A 143 6.80 -1.73 13.15
N ASP A 144 7.00 -1.69 11.83
CA ASP A 144 7.82 -0.72 11.11
C ASP A 144 7.10 0.63 10.87
N GLY A 145 5.88 0.79 11.38
CA GLY A 145 5.06 1.99 11.21
C GLY A 145 4.24 2.02 9.92
N LEU A 146 4.31 0.97 9.08
CA LEU A 146 3.46 0.83 7.91
C LEU A 146 2.01 0.55 8.35
N THR A 147 1.06 1.29 7.79
CA THR A 147 -0.37 1.00 7.99
C THR A 147 -0.86 0.13 6.84
N LEU A 148 -1.41 -1.05 7.16
CA LEU A 148 -1.99 -1.97 6.19
C LEU A 148 -3.50 -1.81 6.18
N LEU A 149 -4.06 -1.55 5.02
CA LEU A 149 -5.48 -1.42 4.76
C LEU A 149 -5.93 -2.68 4.04
N TRP A 150 -6.87 -3.42 4.64
CA TRP A 150 -7.29 -4.73 4.16
C TRP A 150 -8.70 -4.65 3.61
N ALA A 151 -9.00 -5.40 2.54
CA ALA A 151 -10.38 -5.60 2.09
C ALA A 151 -10.58 -7.05 1.58
N PRO A 152 -11.67 -7.74 1.97
CA PRO A 152 -12.66 -7.33 2.97
C PRO A 152 -12.14 -7.47 4.41
N THR A 153 -11.36 -8.51 4.70
CA THR A 153 -10.81 -8.79 6.03
C THR A 153 -9.37 -9.29 5.93
N PRO A 154 -8.55 -9.13 6.98
CA PRO A 154 -7.16 -9.55 6.93
C PRO A 154 -7.07 -11.07 6.82
N LYS A 155 -6.40 -11.53 5.78
CA LYS A 155 -6.09 -12.94 5.54
C LYS A 155 -4.68 -13.07 4.98
N THR A 156 -4.03 -14.19 5.29
CA THR A 156 -2.75 -14.55 4.69
C THR A 156 -3.00 -15.15 3.30
N LEU A 157 -2.05 -14.98 2.37
CA LEU A 157 -2.22 -15.42 0.98
C LEU A 157 -2.41 -16.95 0.81
N ASP A 158 -1.99 -17.74 1.79
CA ASP A 158 -2.24 -19.19 1.82
C ASP A 158 -3.68 -19.56 2.21
N LYS A 159 -4.43 -18.62 2.78
CA LYS A 159 -5.80 -18.82 3.31
C LYS A 159 -6.90 -18.20 2.45
N ILE A 160 -6.55 -17.60 1.32
CA ILE A 160 -7.53 -17.10 0.35
C ILE A 160 -7.96 -18.25 -0.56
N GLY A 161 -9.26 -18.38 -0.79
CA GLY A 161 -9.79 -19.34 -1.77
C GLY A 161 -9.42 -18.93 -3.20
N ASP A 162 -9.42 -19.88 -4.14
CA ASP A 162 -8.98 -19.66 -5.54
C ASP A 162 -9.75 -18.56 -6.28
N THR A 163 -10.97 -18.27 -5.85
CA THR A 163 -11.83 -17.21 -6.42
C THR A 163 -12.01 -16.02 -5.49
N GLU A 164 -11.48 -16.11 -4.26
CA GLU A 164 -11.62 -15.05 -3.27
C GLU A 164 -10.76 -13.85 -3.67
N THR A 165 -11.31 -12.65 -3.52
CA THR A 165 -10.57 -11.41 -3.74
C THR A 165 -10.05 -10.86 -2.41
N LEU A 166 -8.76 -10.53 -2.38
CA LEU A 166 -8.11 -9.87 -1.25
C LEU A 166 -7.40 -8.62 -1.77
N THR A 167 -7.66 -7.46 -1.16
CA THR A 167 -6.85 -6.26 -1.39
C THR A 167 -6.05 -5.91 -0.15
N ILE A 168 -4.77 -5.60 -0.36
CA ILE A 168 -3.87 -5.11 0.66
C ILE A 168 -3.29 -3.79 0.15
N ALA A 169 -3.56 -2.71 0.87
CA ALA A 169 -2.98 -1.39 0.64
C ALA A 169 -1.99 -1.06 1.77
N ALA A 170 -0.73 -0.86 1.41
CA ALA A 170 0.34 -0.43 2.28
C ALA A 170 0.47 1.11 2.23
N LEU A 171 0.17 1.76 3.34
CA LEU A 171 0.30 3.20 3.52
C LEU A 171 1.56 3.53 4.33
N LYS A 172 2.53 4.15 3.68
CA LYS A 172 3.74 4.68 4.30
C LYS A 172 3.47 6.10 4.77
N GLN A 173 3.93 6.45 5.97
CA GLN A 173 3.74 7.79 6.54
C GLN A 173 4.81 8.80 6.08
N GLN A 174 5.99 8.32 5.67
CA GLN A 174 7.10 9.18 5.26
C GLN A 174 8.01 8.51 4.20
N PRO A 175 8.00 8.99 2.93
CA PRO A 175 7.03 9.94 2.37
C PRO A 175 5.62 9.33 2.37
N LEU A 176 4.61 10.19 2.50
CA LEU A 176 3.21 9.78 2.52
C LEU A 176 2.83 9.20 1.14
N SER A 177 2.65 7.88 1.09
CA SER A 177 2.45 7.15 -0.16
C SER A 177 1.68 5.86 0.07
N VAL A 178 0.98 5.42 -0.97
CA VAL A 178 0.19 4.19 -0.96
C VAL A 178 0.69 3.22 -2.04
N SER A 179 0.69 1.93 -1.72
CA SER A 179 0.95 0.84 -2.66
C SER A 179 -0.07 -0.25 -2.41
N ILE A 180 -0.75 -0.70 -3.45
CA ILE A 180 -1.96 -1.50 -3.33
C ILE A 180 -1.85 -2.68 -4.28
N SER A 181 -2.16 -3.85 -3.75
CA SER A 181 -2.20 -5.09 -4.51
C SER A 181 -3.54 -5.76 -4.29
N THR A 182 -4.23 -6.06 -5.39
CA THR A 182 -5.46 -6.85 -5.39
C THR A 182 -5.15 -8.24 -5.94
N PHE A 183 -5.57 -9.25 -5.20
CA PHE A 183 -5.40 -10.65 -5.51
C PHE A 183 -6.76 -11.28 -5.81
N ARG A 184 -6.82 -12.23 -6.74
CA ARG A 184 -7.90 -13.21 -6.87
C ARG A 184 -7.29 -14.59 -6.76
N GLY A 185 -7.67 -15.34 -5.73
CA GLY A 185 -6.85 -16.47 -5.32
C GLY A 185 -5.41 -15.99 -5.15
N ARG A 186 -4.44 -16.74 -5.65
CA ARG A 186 -3.01 -16.40 -5.49
C ARG A 186 -2.47 -15.45 -6.57
N ASP A 187 -3.28 -15.11 -7.55
CA ASP A 187 -2.87 -14.28 -8.67
C ASP A 187 -3.09 -12.81 -8.37
N ILE A 188 -2.11 -11.97 -8.73
CA ILE A 188 -2.29 -10.52 -8.67
C ILE A 188 -3.13 -10.11 -9.88
N VAL A 189 -4.25 -9.42 -9.63
CA VAL A 189 -5.20 -8.98 -10.67
C VAL A 189 -5.25 -7.47 -10.85
N ALA A 190 -4.79 -6.72 -9.85
CA ALA A 190 -4.56 -5.29 -9.98
C ALA A 190 -3.43 -4.79 -9.07
N LEU A 191 -2.74 -3.75 -9.55
CA LEU A 191 -1.72 -3.02 -8.80
C LEU A 191 -2.03 -1.53 -8.87
N GLU A 192 -1.88 -0.82 -7.76
CA GLU A 192 -2.04 0.62 -7.73
C GLU A 192 -1.01 1.26 -6.81
N LYS A 193 -0.43 2.39 -7.20
CA LYS A 193 0.56 3.09 -6.38
C LYS A 193 0.42 4.60 -6.55
N GLY A 194 0.74 5.36 -5.51
CA GLY A 194 0.68 6.81 -5.61
C GLY A 194 1.28 7.56 -4.44
N ALA A 195 1.42 8.86 -4.64
CA ALA A 195 1.76 9.80 -3.59
C ALA A 195 0.48 10.30 -2.95
N CYS A 196 0.51 10.49 -1.63
CA CYS A 196 -0.65 10.91 -0.87
C CYS A 196 -0.34 12.21 -0.12
N LYS A 197 -1.38 12.99 0.13
CA LYS A 197 -1.38 14.17 0.99
C LYS A 197 -2.51 14.04 2.01
N SER A 198 -2.30 14.56 3.21
CA SER A 198 -3.41 14.76 4.15
C SER A 198 -4.36 15.78 3.55
N ALA A 199 -5.64 15.43 3.46
CA ALA A 199 -6.69 16.40 3.30
C ALA A 199 -7.02 16.94 4.70
N GLU A 200 -7.12 18.25 4.85
CA GLU A 200 -7.70 18.81 6.08
C GLU A 200 -9.10 18.23 6.22
N ASP A 201 -9.45 17.73 7.42
CA ASP A 201 -10.83 17.34 7.72
C ASP A 201 -11.70 18.58 7.52
N GLU A 202 -12.33 18.71 6.36
CA GLU A 202 -13.42 19.65 6.22
C GLU A 202 -14.48 19.18 7.23
N PRO A 203 -14.87 19.99 8.23
CA PRO A 203 -15.79 19.55 9.25
C PRO A 203 -17.08 19.09 8.58
N LEU A 204 -17.47 17.84 8.86
CA LEU A 204 -18.75 17.29 8.40
C LEU A 204 -19.84 18.33 8.69
N PRO A 205 -20.69 18.68 7.70
CA PRO A 205 -21.75 19.65 7.94
C PRO A 205 -22.58 19.17 9.13
N ASP A 206 -22.72 20.05 10.11
CA ASP A 206 -23.46 19.81 11.35
C ASP A 206 -24.89 19.34 11.00
N GLN A 207 -25.13 18.04 11.11
CA GLN A 207 -26.46 17.45 10.96
C GLN A 207 -27.27 17.57 12.26
N SER A 208 -26.99 18.55 13.11
CA SER A 208 -27.89 18.88 14.21
C SER A 208 -29.25 19.28 13.63
N PRO A 209 -30.34 18.56 13.99
CA PRO A 209 -31.67 18.96 13.59
C PRO A 209 -31.95 20.33 14.19
N ARG A 210 -32.21 21.32 13.34
CA ARG A 210 -32.76 22.60 13.80
C ARG A 210 -34.09 22.28 14.48
N LYS A 211 -34.15 22.47 15.80
CA LYS A 211 -35.39 22.46 16.56
C LYS A 211 -36.22 23.68 16.21
#